data_AF-A0A2V4VTW3-F1
#
_entry.id   AF-A0A2V4VTW3-F1
#
_cell.length_a   1.000
_cell.length_b   1.000
_cell.length_c   1.000
_cell.angle_alpha   90.00
_cell.angle_beta   90.00
_cell.angle_gamma   90.00
#
_symmetry.space_group_name_H-M   'P 1'
#
loop_
_entity.id
_entity.type
_entity.pdbx_description
1 polymer ?
#
loop_
_entity_poly.entity_id
_entity_poly.type
_entity_poly.pdbx_seq_one_letter_code
_entity_poly.pdbx_strand_id
1 'polypeptide(L)'
;MLIDNLKIYFNHLLKPFVFCLVLTTGLALIISTSGCHKNPHHSSAIEGDIEISTNDEGDLCFEPLFATTALNDQPIQIEYIKMSNLEIFNLYVPKDESRTILTIDPVDNEYSIIEKGEKICLDTDDPKLKQNIYKPLEQKFSIVSISGIDDKEEEYVYFSHDFNYPYIAE
;
A
#
# COMPACT_ATOMS: atom_id res chain seq x y z
N MET A 1 -68.27 47.57 5.51
CA MET A 1 -67.63 46.78 6.59
C MET A 1 -67.54 45.31 6.17
N LEU A 2 -66.73 44.99 5.15
CA LEU A 2 -66.46 43.59 4.74
C LEU A 2 -65.22 43.44 3.83
N ILE A 3 -64.39 44.49 3.69
CA ILE A 3 -63.22 44.49 2.77
C ILE A 3 -61.89 44.60 3.53
N ASP A 4 -61.89 45.06 4.78
CA ASP A 4 -60.64 45.25 5.55
C ASP A 4 -60.16 44.02 6.32
N ASN A 5 -60.99 42.99 6.49
CA ASN A 5 -60.60 41.75 7.17
C ASN A 5 -59.96 40.68 6.26
N LEU A 6 -60.00 40.86 4.92
CA LEU A 6 -59.39 39.88 4.00
C LEU A 6 -57.88 40.16 3.75
N LYS A 7 -57.46 41.42 3.91
CA LYS A 7 -56.05 41.84 3.68
C LYS A 7 -55.09 41.42 4.79
N ILE A 8 -55.58 41.23 6.01
CA ILE A 8 -54.74 40.86 7.16
C ILE A 8 -54.41 39.37 7.15
N TYR A 9 -55.32 38.51 6.67
CA TYR A 9 -55.10 37.06 6.62
C TYR A 9 -54.09 36.64 5.53
N PHE A 10 -54.09 37.30 4.37
CA PHE A 10 -53.20 36.93 3.26
C PHE A 10 -51.73 37.36 3.46
N ASN A 11 -51.47 38.39 4.27
CA ASN A 11 -50.11 38.90 4.47
C ASN A 11 -49.31 38.15 5.56
N HIS A 12 -49.98 37.36 6.41
CA HIS A 12 -49.32 36.57 7.45
C HIS A 12 -49.08 35.10 7.06
N LEU A 13 -49.77 34.57 6.05
CA LEU A 13 -49.59 33.19 5.59
C LEU A 13 -48.47 33.02 4.55
N LEU A 14 -48.13 34.07 3.79
CA LEU A 14 -47.15 33.99 2.69
C LEU A 14 -45.69 34.24 3.10
N LYS A 15 -45.44 34.81 4.29
CA LYS A 15 -44.06 35.12 4.73
C LYS A 15 -43.25 33.94 5.32
N PRO A 16 -43.82 32.97 6.07
CA PRO A 16 -42.99 31.88 6.59
C PRO A 16 -42.74 30.80 5.51
N PHE A 17 -43.62 30.68 4.52
CA PHE A 17 -43.53 29.59 3.53
C PHE A 17 -42.46 29.84 2.45
N VAL A 18 -42.25 31.10 2.04
CA VAL A 18 -41.21 31.45 1.06
C VAL A 18 -39.81 31.47 1.70
N PHE A 19 -39.71 31.69 3.02
CA PHE A 19 -38.42 31.71 3.71
C PHE A 19 -37.85 30.31 3.99
N CYS A 20 -38.70 29.30 4.18
CA CYS A 20 -38.26 27.91 4.41
C CYS A 20 -37.76 27.19 3.14
N LEU A 21 -38.25 27.58 1.96
CA LEU A 21 -37.92 26.90 0.70
C LEU A 21 -36.61 27.40 0.06
N VAL A 22 -36.22 28.65 0.35
CA VAL A 22 -34.96 29.22 -0.14
C VAL A 22 -33.77 28.79 0.73
N LEU A 23 -33.98 28.56 2.04
CA LEU A 23 -32.89 28.14 2.93
C LEU A 23 -32.46 26.68 2.71
N THR A 24 -33.39 25.81 2.31
CA THR A 24 -33.13 24.36 2.14
C THR A 24 -32.51 24.03 0.78
N THR A 25 -32.72 24.85 -0.25
CA THR A 25 -32.12 24.67 -1.57
C THR A 25 -30.73 25.28 -1.70
N GLY A 26 -30.40 26.31 -0.91
CA GLY A 26 -29.06 26.92 -0.89
C GLY A 26 -27.98 26.09 -0.16
N LEU A 27 -28.37 25.30 0.84
CA LEU A 27 -27.43 24.49 1.64
C LEU A 27 -27.12 23.11 1.02
N ALA A 28 -27.97 22.60 0.12
CA ALA A 28 -27.74 21.30 -0.53
C ALA A 28 -26.69 21.34 -1.65
N LEU A 29 -26.33 22.53 -2.16
CA LEU A 29 -25.38 22.68 -3.27
C LEU A 29 -23.92 22.86 -2.83
N ILE A 30 -23.64 23.07 -1.54
CA ILE A 30 -22.27 23.33 -1.05
C ILE A 30 -21.55 22.04 -0.60
N ILE A 31 -22.25 20.91 -0.48
CA ILE A 31 -21.65 19.65 0.01
C ILE A 31 -21.04 18.79 -1.13
N SER A 32 -21.18 19.20 -2.40
CA SER A 32 -20.92 18.29 -3.53
C SER A 32 -19.66 18.57 -4.38
N THR A 33 -18.72 19.43 -3.96
CA THR A 33 -17.53 19.70 -4.81
C THR A 33 -16.17 19.70 -4.13
N SER A 34 -16.05 19.52 -2.81
CA SER A 34 -14.73 19.36 -2.16
C SER A 34 -14.27 17.91 -2.02
N GLY A 35 -15.07 16.94 -2.47
CA GLY A 35 -14.80 15.51 -2.37
C GLY A 35 -14.28 14.87 -3.65
N CYS A 36 -13.39 15.51 -4.42
CA CYS A 36 -12.63 14.82 -5.49
C CYS A 36 -11.44 15.68 -5.94
N HIS A 37 -10.30 15.53 -5.27
CA HIS A 37 -8.96 15.66 -5.87
C HIS A 37 -7.95 14.90 -4.98
N LYS A 38 -8.24 13.63 -4.73
CA LYS A 38 -7.17 12.64 -4.60
C LYS A 38 -7.38 11.69 -5.77
N ASN A 39 -6.87 12.08 -6.94
CA ASN A 39 -6.36 11.03 -7.82
C ASN A 39 -5.44 10.18 -6.91
N PRO A 40 -5.63 8.86 -6.81
CA PRO A 40 -4.54 8.04 -6.31
C PRO A 40 -3.39 8.33 -7.26
N HIS A 41 -2.42 9.12 -6.80
CA HIS A 41 -1.12 9.14 -7.44
C HIS A 41 -0.68 7.68 -7.31
N HIS A 42 -0.74 6.93 -8.40
CA HIS A 42 0.19 5.84 -8.58
C HIS A 42 1.55 6.53 -8.54
N SER A 43 2.16 6.69 -7.35
CA SER A 43 3.55 7.10 -7.30
C SER A 43 4.28 6.01 -8.07
N SER A 44 5.06 6.44 -9.06
CA SER A 44 5.94 5.50 -9.74
C SER A 44 6.82 4.88 -8.67
N ALA A 45 6.79 3.56 -8.53
CA ALA A 45 7.67 2.89 -7.58
C ALA A 45 9.10 2.86 -8.16
N ILE A 46 10.10 2.92 -7.29
CA ILE A 46 11.43 2.44 -7.63
C ILE A 46 11.34 0.92 -7.65
N GLU A 47 11.56 0.33 -8.82
CA GLU A 47 11.51 -1.12 -9.02
C GLU A 47 12.92 -1.71 -9.05
N GLY A 48 13.10 -2.90 -8.49
CA GLY A 48 14.36 -3.64 -8.52
C GLY A 48 14.18 -5.15 -8.46
N ASP A 49 15.28 -5.88 -8.56
CA ASP A 49 15.32 -7.34 -8.56
C ASP A 49 15.87 -7.90 -7.24
N ILE A 50 15.66 -9.18 -6.96
CA ILE A 50 16.14 -9.87 -5.76
C ILE A 50 17.03 -11.04 -6.17
N GLU A 51 18.21 -11.12 -5.59
CA GLU A 51 19.03 -12.33 -5.65
C GLU A 51 18.61 -13.30 -4.54
N ILE A 52 18.37 -14.55 -4.92
CA ILE A 52 17.98 -15.62 -3.99
C ILE A 52 19.19 -16.53 -3.77
N SER A 53 19.49 -16.81 -2.50
CA SER A 53 20.57 -17.71 -2.10
C SER A 53 20.12 -18.55 -0.90
N THR A 54 20.98 -19.44 -0.42
CA THR A 54 20.76 -20.20 0.82
C THR A 54 21.85 -19.89 1.85
N ASN A 55 21.50 -19.82 3.14
CA ASN A 55 22.49 -19.78 4.22
C ASN A 55 23.11 -21.17 4.49
N ASP A 56 24.01 -21.25 5.48
CA ASP A 56 24.66 -22.51 5.90
C ASP A 56 23.69 -23.54 6.49
N GLU A 57 22.50 -23.10 6.92
CA GLU A 57 21.43 -23.94 7.50
C GLU A 57 20.45 -24.45 6.42
N GLY A 58 20.54 -23.92 5.20
CA GLY A 58 19.70 -24.25 4.06
C GLY A 58 18.47 -23.37 3.88
N ASP A 59 18.32 -22.31 4.68
CA ASP A 59 17.21 -21.36 4.58
C ASP A 59 17.39 -20.42 3.39
N LEU A 60 16.28 -20.05 2.76
CA LEU A 60 16.31 -19.07 1.68
C LEU A 60 16.65 -17.69 2.20
N CYS A 61 17.55 -17.01 1.52
CA CYS A 61 17.97 -15.64 1.80
C CYS A 61 17.78 -14.76 0.57
N PHE A 62 17.27 -13.55 0.80
CA PHE A 62 16.83 -12.62 -0.22
C PHE A 62 17.65 -11.33 -0.12
N GLU A 63 18.43 -11.04 -1.17
CA GLU A 63 19.24 -9.82 -1.28
C GLU A 63 18.61 -8.87 -2.30
N PRO A 64 18.17 -7.66 -1.90
CA PRO A 64 17.77 -6.65 -2.87
C PRO A 64 18.96 -6.25 -3.75
N LEU A 65 18.80 -6.30 -5.07
CA LEU A 65 19.83 -5.90 -6.01
C LEU A 65 19.73 -4.40 -6.30
N PHE A 66 20.30 -3.58 -5.41
CA PHE A 66 20.32 -2.11 -5.55
C PHE A 66 20.79 -1.61 -6.92
N ALA A 67 21.68 -2.34 -7.59
CA ALA A 67 22.20 -2.00 -8.91
C ALA A 67 21.17 -2.09 -10.05
N THR A 68 20.04 -2.77 -9.83
CA THR A 68 18.96 -2.90 -10.82
C THR A 68 17.85 -1.87 -10.62
N THR A 69 17.98 -0.98 -9.61
CA THR A 69 16.91 -0.06 -9.26
C THR A 69 16.63 0.95 -10.37
N ALA A 70 15.35 1.12 -10.70
CA ALA A 70 14.90 2.04 -11.73
C ALA A 70 13.60 2.74 -11.33
N LEU A 71 13.47 4.02 -11.70
CA LEU A 71 12.25 4.81 -11.57
C LEU A 71 11.81 5.25 -12.97
N ASN A 72 10.63 4.83 -13.42
CA ASN A 72 10.15 5.11 -14.79
C ASN A 72 11.18 4.70 -15.86
N ASP A 73 11.71 3.47 -15.77
CA ASP A 73 12.75 2.91 -16.65
C ASP A 73 14.10 3.66 -16.62
N GLN A 74 14.31 4.60 -15.70
CA GLN A 74 15.58 5.30 -15.54
C GLN A 74 16.34 4.75 -14.33
N PRO A 75 17.61 4.31 -14.51
CA PRO A 75 18.43 3.85 -13.39
C PRO A 75 18.56 4.92 -12.32
N ILE A 76 18.34 4.53 -11.07
CA ILE A 76 18.52 5.39 -9.90
C ILE A 76 19.57 4.76 -8.98
N GLN A 77 20.17 5.58 -8.12
CA GLN A 77 21.02 5.09 -7.04
C GLN A 77 20.31 5.43 -5.73
N ILE A 78 20.07 4.40 -4.93
CA ILE A 78 19.60 4.47 -3.56
C ILE A 78 20.64 3.80 -2.66
N GLU A 79 20.85 4.35 -1.46
CA GLU A 79 21.89 3.87 -0.53
C GLU A 79 21.40 2.71 0.34
N TYR A 80 20.16 2.82 0.81
CA TYR A 80 19.47 1.84 1.63
C TYR A 80 17.97 1.94 1.37
N ILE A 81 17.21 0.93 1.78
CA ILE A 81 15.76 1.03 1.88
C ILE A 81 15.30 0.99 3.33
N LYS A 82 14.23 1.72 3.60
CA LYS A 82 13.40 1.59 4.78
C LYS A 82 12.37 0.51 4.50
N MET A 83 12.74 -0.76 4.71
CA MET A 83 11.87 -1.91 4.45
C MET A 83 10.65 -1.90 5.37
N SER A 84 9.46 -1.96 4.79
CA SER A 84 8.20 -2.18 5.49
C SER A 84 7.93 -3.66 5.72
N ASN A 85 8.20 -4.50 4.72
CA ASN A 85 7.98 -5.94 4.78
C ASN A 85 8.71 -6.66 3.64
N LEU A 86 8.99 -7.94 3.87
CA LEU A 86 9.18 -8.95 2.84
C LEU A 86 7.93 -9.84 2.77
N GLU A 87 7.46 -10.17 1.58
CA GLU A 87 6.32 -11.06 1.37
C GLU A 87 6.69 -12.17 0.37
N ILE A 88 6.30 -13.41 0.68
CA ILE A 88 6.29 -14.50 -0.31
C ILE A 88 4.85 -14.87 -0.58
N PHE A 89 4.46 -14.84 -1.85
CA PHE A 89 3.08 -15.10 -2.27
C PHE A 89 3.02 -15.88 -3.58
N ASN A 90 1.84 -16.44 -3.88
CA ASN A 90 1.58 -17.15 -5.11
C ASN A 90 0.37 -16.53 -5.84
N LEU A 91 0.63 -15.90 -7.00
CA LEU A 91 -0.40 -15.24 -7.81
C LEU A 91 -1.38 -16.21 -8.47
N TYR A 92 -1.03 -17.49 -8.59
CA TYR A 92 -1.91 -18.53 -9.14
C TYR A 92 -2.95 -19.02 -8.13
N VAL A 93 -2.84 -18.63 -6.86
CA VAL A 93 -3.86 -18.89 -5.85
C VAL A 93 -5.08 -17.97 -6.10
N PRO A 94 -6.31 -18.53 -6.12
CA PRO A 94 -7.54 -17.76 -6.29
C PRO A 94 -7.65 -16.57 -5.34
N LYS A 95 -8.31 -15.49 -5.77
CA LYS A 95 -8.39 -14.22 -5.02
C LYS A 95 -9.20 -14.34 -3.71
N ASP A 96 -10.08 -15.33 -3.63
CA ASP A 96 -10.86 -15.69 -2.44
C ASP A 96 -10.04 -16.47 -1.41
N GLU A 97 -8.84 -16.92 -1.76
CA GLU A 97 -7.87 -17.50 -0.85
C GLU A 97 -6.71 -16.54 -0.57
N SER A 98 -6.11 -16.65 0.62
CA SER A 98 -4.88 -15.91 0.92
C SER A 98 -3.77 -16.33 -0.03
N ARG A 99 -3.29 -15.38 -0.84
CA ARG A 99 -2.16 -15.57 -1.76
C ARG A 99 -0.81 -15.55 -1.04
N THR A 100 -0.76 -14.81 0.07
CA THR A 100 0.38 -14.71 0.95
C THR A 100 0.66 -16.07 1.60
N ILE A 101 1.90 -16.52 1.45
CA ILE A 101 2.44 -17.74 2.05
C ILE A 101 3.07 -17.38 3.40
N LEU A 102 3.97 -16.39 3.40
CA LEU A 102 4.58 -15.83 4.61
C LEU A 102 4.94 -14.35 4.41
N THR A 103 5.12 -13.65 5.52
CA THR A 103 5.74 -12.32 5.58
C THR A 103 6.90 -12.31 6.57
N ILE A 104 7.85 -11.39 6.37
CA ILE A 104 8.82 -10.99 7.37
C ILE A 104 8.68 -9.49 7.54
N ASP A 105 8.26 -9.08 8.74
CA ASP A 105 7.92 -7.70 9.07
C ASP A 105 8.81 -7.19 10.23
N PRO A 106 9.16 -5.90 10.30
CA PRO A 106 9.82 -5.34 11.48
C PRO A 106 8.93 -5.45 12.74
N VAL A 107 9.50 -5.83 13.88
CA VAL A 107 8.76 -6.14 15.12
C VAL A 107 7.97 -4.94 15.66
N ASP A 108 8.54 -3.72 15.59
CA ASP A 108 7.95 -2.53 16.20
C ASP A 108 7.04 -1.73 15.24
N ASN A 109 6.70 -2.29 14.07
CA ASN A 109 6.02 -1.59 12.97
C ASN A 109 6.75 -0.32 12.49
N GLU A 110 8.04 -0.20 12.83
CA GLU A 110 8.95 0.74 12.20
C GLU A 110 9.51 0.13 10.90
N TYR A 111 10.29 0.90 10.16
CA TYR A 111 11.03 0.36 9.02
C TYR A 111 12.30 -0.36 9.50
N SER A 112 12.66 -1.46 8.85
CA SER A 112 14.02 -2.01 8.96
C SER A 112 14.90 -1.38 7.89
N ILE A 113 16.08 -0.88 8.26
CA ILE A 113 17.05 -0.40 7.28
C ILE A 113 17.71 -1.62 6.63
N ILE A 114 17.75 -1.64 5.31
CA ILE A 114 18.47 -2.64 4.53
C ILE A 114 19.45 -1.92 3.62
N GLU A 115 20.73 -2.20 3.82
CA GLU A 115 21.83 -1.69 3.02
C GLU A 115 22.22 -2.66 1.91
N LYS A 116 23.00 -2.18 0.94
CA LYS A 116 23.53 -3.01 -0.13
C LYS A 116 24.36 -4.18 0.43
N GLY A 117 24.04 -5.39 -0.01
CA GLY A 117 24.73 -6.62 0.41
C GLY A 117 24.10 -7.31 1.63
N GLU A 118 23.09 -6.70 2.24
CA GLU A 118 22.34 -7.33 3.33
C GLU A 118 21.28 -8.29 2.79
N LYS A 119 21.12 -9.42 3.48
CA LYS A 119 20.19 -10.48 3.11
C LYS A 119 19.16 -10.67 4.22
N ILE A 120 17.90 -10.84 3.82
CA ILE A 120 16.84 -11.28 4.73
C ILE A 120 16.68 -12.78 4.53
N CYS A 121 16.92 -13.58 5.57
CA CYS A 121 16.73 -15.03 5.50
C CYS A 121 15.39 -15.45 6.12
N LEU A 122 14.81 -16.52 5.58
CA LEU A 122 13.78 -17.26 6.28
C LEU A 122 14.33 -17.78 7.61
N ASP A 123 13.44 -17.90 8.59
CA ASP A 123 13.78 -18.36 9.94
C ASP A 123 14.94 -17.58 10.58
N THR A 124 15.06 -16.30 10.23
CA THR A 124 16.07 -15.40 10.80
C THR A 124 15.95 -15.25 12.32
N ASP A 125 17.08 -15.31 13.00
CA ASP A 125 17.22 -15.00 14.42
C ASP A 125 17.29 -13.48 14.72
N ASP A 126 17.13 -12.61 13.70
CA ASP A 126 17.18 -11.16 13.91
C ASP A 126 16.03 -10.72 14.83
N PRO A 127 16.32 -10.21 16.06
CA PRO A 127 15.27 -9.80 17.00
C PRO A 127 14.45 -8.59 16.51
N LYS A 128 14.88 -7.92 15.44
CA LYS A 128 14.14 -6.80 14.82
C LYS A 128 13.14 -7.25 13.78
N LEU A 129 13.22 -8.49 13.30
CA LEU A 129 12.35 -9.03 12.27
C LEU A 129 11.46 -10.12 12.86
N LYS A 130 10.25 -10.23 12.32
CA LYS A 130 9.26 -11.22 12.71
C LYS A 130 8.71 -11.90 11.48
N GLN A 131 8.93 -13.20 11.40
CA GLN A 131 8.31 -14.04 10.38
C GLN A 131 6.89 -14.44 10.79
N ASN A 132 5.93 -14.24 9.90
CA ASN A 132 4.56 -14.71 10.04
C ASN A 132 4.26 -15.70 8.91
N ILE A 133 4.02 -16.96 9.26
CA ILE A 133 3.70 -18.03 8.29
C ILE A 133 2.19 -18.21 8.24
N TYR A 134 1.60 -18.02 7.06
CA TYR A 134 0.17 -18.21 6.81
C TYR A 134 -0.14 -19.57 6.20
N LYS A 135 0.76 -20.07 5.35
CA LYS A 135 0.67 -21.37 4.68
C LYS A 135 2.08 -21.99 4.58
N PRO A 136 2.21 -23.32 4.55
CA PRO A 136 3.49 -23.97 4.29
C PRO A 136 4.05 -23.59 2.92
N LEU A 137 5.37 -23.39 2.84
CA LEU A 137 6.07 -23.23 1.56
C LEU A 137 6.22 -24.62 0.91
N GLU A 138 5.45 -24.87 -0.14
CA GLU A 138 5.37 -26.16 -0.85
C GLU A 138 5.95 -26.05 -2.26
N GLN A 139 6.15 -27.19 -2.94
CA GLN A 139 6.68 -27.28 -4.31
C GLN A 139 5.83 -26.52 -5.34
N LYS A 140 6.06 -25.21 -5.48
CA LYS A 140 5.22 -24.28 -6.24
C LYS A 140 6.04 -23.10 -6.73
N PHE A 141 5.57 -22.51 -7.83
CA PHE A 141 5.97 -21.17 -8.23
C PHE A 141 5.53 -20.15 -7.19
N SER A 142 6.42 -19.25 -6.82
CA SER A 142 6.21 -18.20 -5.84
C SER A 142 6.89 -16.90 -6.29
N ILE A 143 6.44 -15.79 -5.75
CA ILE A 143 7.06 -14.49 -5.92
C ILE A 143 7.50 -14.05 -4.53
N VAL A 144 8.75 -13.60 -4.42
CA VAL A 144 9.21 -12.85 -3.26
C VAL A 144 9.20 -11.37 -3.60
N SER A 145 8.72 -10.53 -2.68
CA SER A 145 8.81 -9.09 -2.77
C SER A 145 9.38 -8.49 -1.50
N ILE A 146 10.17 -7.41 -1.65
CA ILE A 146 10.67 -6.59 -0.55
C ILE A 146 10.19 -5.16 -0.83
N SER A 147 9.43 -4.62 0.10
CA SER A 147 8.75 -3.32 -0.06
C SER A 147 9.23 -2.34 1.00
N GLY A 148 9.20 -1.04 0.68
CA GLY A 148 9.61 -0.01 1.61
C GLY A 148 9.58 1.40 1.03
N ILE A 149 10.39 2.27 1.61
CA ILE A 149 10.62 3.65 1.15
C ILE A 149 12.13 3.84 0.91
N ASP A 150 12.49 4.67 -0.06
CA ASP A 150 13.89 4.98 -0.37
C ASP A 150 14.59 5.78 0.74
N ASP A 151 15.91 5.94 0.60
CA ASP A 151 16.78 6.63 1.55
C ASP A 151 16.43 8.12 1.75
N LYS A 152 15.73 8.72 0.78
CA LYS A 152 15.30 10.13 0.80
C LYS A 152 13.88 10.33 1.31
N GLU A 153 13.15 9.26 1.57
CA GLU A 153 11.73 9.30 1.96
C GLU A 153 10.80 9.92 0.90
N GLU A 154 11.16 9.81 -0.38
CA GLU A 154 10.43 10.44 -1.49
C GLU A 154 9.59 9.42 -2.25
N GLU A 155 10.11 8.21 -2.46
CA GLU A 155 9.50 7.21 -3.34
C GLU A 155 9.30 5.86 -2.65
N TYR A 156 8.21 5.18 -3.02
CA TYR A 156 8.01 3.79 -2.64
C TYR A 156 8.98 2.90 -3.41
N VAL A 157 9.60 1.94 -2.72
CA VAL A 157 10.54 1.00 -3.32
C VAL A 157 9.94 -0.40 -3.28
N TYR A 158 10.09 -1.11 -4.38
CA TYR A 158 9.58 -2.47 -4.57
C TYR A 158 10.62 -3.31 -5.31
N PHE A 159 11.20 -4.28 -4.61
CA PHE A 159 12.00 -5.33 -5.23
C PHE A 159 11.15 -6.59 -5.37
N SER A 160 11.29 -7.31 -6.48
CA SER A 160 10.61 -8.60 -6.63
C SER A 160 11.35 -9.56 -7.52
N HIS A 161 11.23 -10.85 -7.21
CA HIS A 161 11.75 -11.93 -8.05
C HIS A 161 10.81 -13.14 -8.04
N ASP A 162 10.66 -13.76 -9.20
CA ASP A 162 9.88 -14.98 -9.40
C ASP A 162 10.78 -16.20 -9.19
N PHE A 163 10.33 -17.20 -8.42
CA PHE A 163 11.12 -18.40 -8.17
C PHE A 163 10.26 -19.66 -7.98
N ASN A 164 10.88 -20.82 -8.12
CA ASN A 164 10.26 -22.11 -7.77
C ASN A 164 10.83 -22.61 -6.45
N TYR A 165 9.96 -23.16 -5.59
CA TYR A 165 10.38 -23.87 -4.39
C TYR A 165 10.33 -25.40 -4.59
N PRO A 166 11.25 -26.21 -4.03
CA PRO A 166 12.50 -25.80 -3.40
C PRO A 166 13.40 -25.09 -4.42
N TYR A 167 14.05 -24.01 -3.97
CA TYR A 167 14.95 -23.25 -4.82
C TYR A 167 16.27 -24.03 -4.99
N ILE A 168 16.77 -24.06 -6.22
CA ILE A 168 18.07 -24.62 -6.55
C ILE A 168 18.83 -23.46 -7.20
N ALA A 169 19.82 -22.92 -6.49
CA ALA A 169 20.68 -21.87 -7.01
C ALA A 169 21.36 -22.35 -8.30
N GLU A 170 21.41 -21.49 -9.32
CA GLU A 170 22.04 -21.76 -10.62
C GLU A 170 23.57 -21.70 -10.57
#